data_AF-A0A943B0X7-F1
#
_entry.id   AF-A0A943B0X7-F1
#
_cell.length_a   1.000
_cell.length_b   1.000
_cell.length_c   1.000
_cell.angle_alpha   90.00
_cell.angle_beta   90.00
_cell.angle_gamma   90.00
#
_symmetry.space_group_name_H-M   'P 1'
#
loop_
_entity.id
_entity.type
_entity.pdbx_description
1 polymer ?
#
loop_
_entity_poly.entity_id
_entity_poly.type
_entity_poly.pdbx_seq_one_letter_code
_entity_poly.pdbx_strand_id
1 'polypeptide(L)'
;MKILRVQKNKILFENGAEFSLPKNTIREYNLKESMEITGESYMLLAESSALSFSYWLLAKRDYSIMELETKLLTKYKEKIIISKVIQRLNDMCYLNDYEFAKSFIESHKTWGKKKIEYQLALKGIKGSAVRELLNENTDSEICEIQKLWERMGSKEYRKKVESLMRKGFEYGTIKKAVENLE
;
A
#
# COMPACT_ATOMS: atom_id res chain seq x y z
N MET A 1 32.18 7.54 -6.47
CA MET A 1 30.90 7.49 -7.22
C MET A 1 30.75 8.78 -8.00
N LYS A 2 30.78 8.71 -9.33
CA LYS A 2 30.77 9.88 -10.21
C LYS A 2 29.35 10.30 -10.62
N ILE A 3 29.11 11.61 -10.62
CA ILE A 3 27.90 12.23 -11.17
C ILE A 3 28.08 12.45 -12.66
N LEU A 4 27.21 11.85 -13.47
CA LEU A 4 27.24 11.98 -14.93
C LEU A 4 26.44 13.17 -15.43
N ARG A 5 25.28 13.45 -14.82
CA ARG A 5 24.36 14.50 -15.27
C ARG A 5 23.57 15.09 -14.12
N VAL A 6 23.35 16.42 -14.15
CA VAL A 6 22.49 17.13 -13.20
C VAL A 6 21.46 17.96 -13.98
N GLN A 7 20.19 17.56 -13.92
CA GLN A 7 19.10 18.23 -14.63
C GLN A 7 17.97 18.60 -13.67
N LYS A 8 17.82 19.90 -13.38
CA LYS A 8 16.87 20.42 -12.37
C LYS A 8 17.09 19.74 -11.01
N ASN A 9 16.24 18.78 -10.66
CA ASN A 9 16.30 18.01 -9.43
C ASN A 9 16.76 16.57 -9.63
N LYS A 10 17.04 16.15 -10.87
CA LYS A 10 17.44 14.79 -11.21
C LYS A 10 18.96 14.68 -11.34
N ILE A 11 19.55 13.68 -10.71
CA ILE A 11 20.97 13.37 -10.75
C ILE A 11 21.16 11.95 -11.25
N LEU A 12 21.98 11.78 -12.29
CA LEU A 12 22.38 10.48 -12.84
C LEU A 12 23.80 10.14 -12.39
N PHE A 13 23.97 8.95 -11.84
CA PHE A 13 25.26 8.41 -11.41
C PHE A 13 25.84 7.40 -12.40
N GLU A 14 27.14 7.16 -12.32
CA GLU A 14 27.86 6.25 -13.22
C GLU A 14 27.40 4.78 -13.14
N ASN A 15 26.81 4.36 -12.02
CA ASN A 15 26.21 3.04 -11.83
C ASN A 15 24.77 2.92 -12.40
N GLY A 16 24.32 3.96 -13.12
CA GLY A 16 22.98 4.07 -13.71
C GLY A 16 21.86 4.42 -12.72
N ALA A 17 22.16 4.72 -11.46
CA ALA A 17 21.15 5.20 -10.51
C ALA A 17 20.70 6.62 -10.86
N GLU A 18 19.38 6.88 -10.77
CA GLU A 18 18.80 8.21 -10.95
C GLU A 18 18.08 8.66 -9.69
N PHE A 19 18.58 9.72 -9.05
CA PHE A 19 17.99 10.30 -7.85
C PHE A 19 17.28 11.60 -8.18
N SER A 20 16.07 11.75 -7.64
CA SER A 20 15.36 13.03 -7.62
C SER A 20 15.54 13.64 -6.23
N LEU A 21 16.28 14.74 -6.15
CA LEU A 21 16.73 15.36 -4.90
C LEU A 21 16.08 16.73 -4.67
N PRO A 22 15.77 17.08 -3.41
CA PRO A 22 15.36 18.43 -3.07
C PRO A 22 16.39 19.48 -3.52
N LYS A 23 15.92 20.67 -3.93
CA LYS A 23 16.81 21.75 -4.44
C LYS A 23 17.82 22.22 -3.39
N ASN A 24 17.42 22.22 -2.11
CA ASN A 24 18.31 22.54 -1.00
C ASN A 24 19.43 21.50 -0.87
N THR A 25 19.15 20.21 -1.00
CA THR A 25 20.17 19.15 -0.98
C THR A 25 21.21 19.33 -2.09
N ILE A 26 20.77 19.68 -3.31
CA ILE A 26 21.69 19.94 -4.43
C ILE A 26 22.63 21.12 -4.13
N ARG A 27 22.09 22.18 -3.51
CA ARG A 27 22.85 23.39 -3.14
C ARG A 27 23.82 23.13 -1.99
N GLU A 28 23.36 22.45 -0.94
CA GLU A 28 24.14 22.14 0.26
C GLU A 28 25.36 21.29 -0.06
N TYR A 29 25.20 20.27 -0.90
CA TYR A 29 26.30 19.41 -1.34
C TYR A 29 27.04 19.95 -2.57
N ASN A 30 26.64 21.12 -3.09
CA ASN A 30 27.20 21.76 -4.29
C ASN A 30 27.36 20.78 -5.47
N LEU A 31 26.35 19.94 -5.70
CA LEU A 31 26.43 18.81 -6.64
C LEU A 31 26.51 19.31 -8.08
N LYS A 32 27.52 18.84 -8.82
CA LYS A 32 27.81 19.22 -10.20
C LYS A 32 28.13 18.01 -11.07
N GLU A 33 27.98 18.17 -12.38
CA GLU A 33 28.42 17.16 -13.34
C GLU A 33 29.91 16.89 -13.23
N SER A 34 30.31 15.64 -13.47
CA SER A 34 31.68 15.13 -13.31
C SER A 34 32.24 15.15 -11.87
N MET A 35 31.47 15.58 -10.87
CA MET A 35 31.88 15.51 -9.47
C MET A 35 31.93 14.06 -8.99
N GLU A 36 32.98 13.72 -8.25
CA GLU A 36 33.07 12.46 -7.52
C GLU A 36 32.65 12.67 -6.06
N ILE A 37 31.81 11.77 -5.57
CA ILE A 37 31.37 11.74 -4.18
C ILE A 37 31.77 10.42 -3.52
N THR A 38 31.90 10.47 -2.19
CA THR A 38 32.17 9.29 -1.36
C THR A 38 30.97 8.34 -1.37
N GLY A 39 31.21 7.08 -1.00
CA GLY A 39 30.14 6.10 -0.83
C GLY A 39 29.13 6.54 0.23
N GLU A 40 29.59 7.15 1.32
CA GLU A 40 28.73 7.68 2.37
C GLU A 40 27.81 8.80 1.86
N SER A 41 28.36 9.79 1.15
CA SER A 41 27.55 10.86 0.55
C SER A 41 26.54 10.30 -0.46
N TYR A 42 26.93 9.31 -1.25
CA TYR A 42 26.01 8.64 -2.17
C TYR A 42 24.83 7.98 -1.43
N MET A 43 25.10 7.28 -0.34
CA MET A 43 24.07 6.64 0.48
C MET A 43 23.12 7.67 1.14
N LEU A 44 23.65 8.80 1.61
CA LEU A 44 22.85 9.91 2.14
C LEU A 44 21.92 10.53 1.08
N LEU A 45 22.43 10.72 -0.14
CA LEU A 45 21.62 11.20 -1.26
C LEU A 45 20.55 10.19 -1.68
N ALA A 46 20.88 8.89 -1.69
CA ALA A 46 19.91 7.83 -1.96
C ALA A 46 18.76 7.86 -0.93
N GLU A 47 19.09 8.00 0.36
CA GLU A 47 18.10 8.10 1.44
C GLU A 47 17.22 9.34 1.28
N SER A 48 17.83 10.52 1.06
CA SER A 48 17.10 11.77 0.83
C SER A 48 16.13 11.67 -0.35
N SER A 49 16.58 11.04 -1.45
CA SER A 49 15.75 10.84 -2.64
C SER A 49 14.60 9.86 -2.38
N ALA A 50 14.88 8.72 -1.76
CA ALA A 50 13.89 7.69 -1.45
C ALA A 50 12.83 8.21 -0.46
N LEU A 51 13.24 8.98 0.55
CA LEU A 51 12.33 9.61 1.49
C LEU A 51 11.43 10.65 0.82
N SER A 52 12.00 11.52 -0.02
CA SER A 52 11.23 12.52 -0.79
C SER A 52 10.21 11.86 -1.73
N PHE A 53 10.59 10.76 -2.37
CA PHE A 53 9.68 9.99 -3.22
C PHE A 53 8.58 9.30 -2.40
N SER A 54 8.91 8.79 -1.21
CA SER A 54 7.93 8.19 -0.30
C SER A 54 6.89 9.20 0.17
N TYR A 55 7.31 10.41 0.55
CA TYR A 55 6.37 11.49 0.88
C TYR A 55 5.44 11.84 -0.29
N TRP A 56 5.98 11.91 -1.50
CA TRP A 56 5.16 12.17 -2.69
C TRP A 56 4.14 11.06 -2.97
N LEU A 57 4.48 9.79 -2.68
CA LEU A 57 3.55 8.67 -2.79
C LEU A 57 2.46 8.76 -1.72
N LEU A 58 2.85 8.92 -0.45
CA LEU A 58 1.94 8.98 0.70
C LEU A 58 1.01 10.19 0.65
N ALA A 59 1.45 11.31 0.09
CA ALA A 59 0.60 12.49 -0.11
C ALA A 59 -0.58 12.24 -1.07
N LYS A 60 -0.54 11.18 -1.90
CA LYS A 60 -1.61 10.86 -2.85
C LYS A 60 -2.63 9.88 -2.29
N ARG A 61 -2.19 8.94 -1.46
CA ARG A 61 -3.01 7.92 -0.81
C ARG A 61 -2.16 7.16 0.20
N ASP A 62 -2.83 6.40 1.05
CA ASP A 62 -2.18 5.46 1.96
C ASP A 62 -1.54 4.28 1.20
N TYR A 63 -0.45 3.78 1.75
CA TYR A 63 0.26 2.59 1.29
C TYR A 63 0.46 1.65 2.48
N SER A 64 0.30 0.35 2.24
CA SER A 64 0.88 -0.66 3.13
C SER A 64 2.41 -0.60 3.07
N ILE A 65 3.08 -1.11 4.11
CA ILE A 65 4.55 -1.16 4.17
C ILE A 65 5.10 -1.89 2.94
N MET A 66 4.54 -3.06 2.60
CA MET A 66 5.00 -3.86 1.47
C MET A 66 4.78 -3.16 0.12
N GLU A 67 3.65 -2.46 -0.07
CA GLU A 67 3.42 -1.72 -1.31
C GLU A 67 4.44 -0.58 -1.48
N LEU A 68 4.73 0.17 -0.42
CA LEU A 68 5.70 1.26 -0.48
C LEU A 68 7.10 0.71 -0.73
N GLU A 69 7.51 -0.34 -0.02
CA GLU A 69 8.80 -1.02 -0.23
C GLU A 69 8.95 -1.51 -1.68
N THR A 70 7.92 -2.18 -2.21
CA THR A 70 7.90 -2.66 -3.59
C THR A 70 8.06 -1.50 -4.58
N LYS A 71 7.39 -0.36 -4.33
CA LYS A 71 7.55 0.84 -5.17
C LYS A 71 8.96 1.39 -5.09
N LEU A 72 9.58 1.44 -3.91
CA LEU A 72 10.96 1.92 -3.76
C LEU A 72 11.96 1.01 -4.48
N LEU A 73 11.77 -0.32 -4.43
CA LEU A 73 12.62 -1.30 -5.11
C LEU A 73 12.63 -1.15 -6.64
N THR A 74 11.60 -0.54 -7.24
CA THR A 74 11.60 -0.25 -8.69
C THR A 74 12.58 0.84 -9.10
N LYS A 75 13.06 1.65 -8.14
CA LYS A 75 13.85 2.87 -8.41
C LYS A 75 15.20 2.89 -7.72
N TYR A 76 15.31 2.30 -6.54
CA TYR A 76 16.51 2.30 -5.71
C TYR A 76 17.09 0.89 -5.63
N LYS A 77 18.40 0.76 -5.79
CA LYS A 77 19.10 -0.54 -5.75
C LYS A 77 19.52 -0.91 -4.33
N GLU A 78 19.72 0.09 -3.49
CA GLU A 78 20.28 0.00 -2.15
C GLU A 78 19.20 -0.43 -1.14
N LYS A 79 18.99 -1.74 -0.98
CA LYS A 79 17.98 -2.30 -0.05
C LYS A 79 18.08 -1.74 1.37
N ILE A 80 19.31 -1.51 1.87
CA ILE A 80 19.52 -0.94 3.21
C ILE A 80 18.92 0.46 3.36
N ILE A 81 18.93 1.26 2.28
CA ILE A 81 18.31 2.59 2.28
C ILE A 81 16.79 2.46 2.31
N ILE A 82 16.24 1.51 1.55
CA ILE A 82 14.80 1.25 1.54
C ILE A 82 14.33 0.85 2.94
N SER A 83 15.02 -0.11 3.59
CA SER A 83 14.68 -0.52 4.96
C SER A 83 14.76 0.64 5.96
N LYS A 84 15.78 1.50 5.87
CA LYS A 84 15.90 2.71 6.71
C LYS A 84 14.74 3.68 6.50
N VAL A 85 14.36 3.94 5.25
CA VAL A 85 13.25 4.85 4.92
C VAL A 85 11.92 4.29 5.43
N ILE A 86 11.65 2.99 5.22
CA ILE A 86 10.46 2.32 5.74
C ILE A 86 10.41 2.41 7.26
N GLN A 87 11.50 2.07 7.96
CA GLN A 87 11.57 2.15 9.41
C GLN A 87 11.29 3.58 9.90
N ARG A 88 11.95 4.58 9.30
CA ARG A 88 11.74 5.98 9.65
C ARG A 88 10.28 6.41 9.49
N LEU A 89 9.63 6.03 8.39
CA LEU A 89 8.22 6.37 8.14
C LEU A 89 7.27 5.65 9.10
N ASN A 90 7.58 4.41 9.48
CA ASN A 90 6.85 3.67 10.49
C ASN A 90 6.97 4.32 11.87
N ASP A 91 8.19 4.72 12.27
CA ASP A 91 8.45 5.40 13.55
C ASP A 91 7.75 6.77 13.65
N MET A 92 7.58 7.45 12.52
CA MET A 92 6.80 8.70 12.41
C MET A 92 5.28 8.46 12.25
N CYS A 93 4.81 7.22 12.34
CA CYS A 93 3.42 6.81 12.12
C CYS A 93 2.83 7.18 10.76
N TYR A 94 3.68 7.40 9.73
CA TYR A 94 3.24 7.60 8.35
C TYR A 94 2.93 6.28 7.63
N LEU A 95 3.46 5.18 8.15
CA LEU A 95 3.09 3.83 7.75
C LEU A 95 2.51 3.11 8.96
N ASN A 96 1.34 2.52 8.77
CA ASN A 96 0.70 1.70 9.79
C ASN A 96 -0.22 0.69 9.09
N ASP A 97 0.23 -0.56 9.01
CA ASP A 97 -0.51 -1.63 8.33
C ASP A 97 -1.85 -1.97 9.01
N TYR A 98 -1.97 -1.74 10.32
CA TYR A 98 -3.22 -1.95 11.05
C TYR A 98 -4.26 -0.89 10.67
N GLU A 99 -3.89 0.39 10.71
CA GLU A 99 -4.78 1.48 10.29
C GLU A 99 -5.10 1.40 8.79
N PHE A 100 -4.12 1.02 7.97
CA PHE A 100 -4.34 0.74 6.55
C PHE A 100 -5.39 -0.37 6.38
N ALA A 101 -5.27 -1.48 7.11
CA ALA A 101 -6.23 -2.59 7.03
C ALA A 101 -7.64 -2.15 7.41
N LYS A 102 -7.78 -1.38 8.49
CA LYS A 102 -9.06 -0.83 8.95
C LYS A 102 -9.72 0.06 7.89
N SER A 103 -8.97 1.01 7.34
CA SER A 103 -9.44 1.88 6.24
C SER A 103 -9.80 1.08 4.97
N PHE A 104 -9.01 0.05 4.67
CA PHE A 104 -9.25 -0.84 3.53
C PHE A 104 -10.55 -1.64 3.68
N ILE A 105 -10.82 -2.20 4.87
CA ILE A 105 -12.07 -2.91 5.17
C ILE A 105 -13.26 -1.95 5.01
N GLU A 106 -13.18 -0.77 5.60
CA GLU A 106 -14.25 0.23 5.58
C GLU A 106 -14.58 0.74 4.17
N SER A 107 -13.58 0.88 3.32
CA SER A 107 -13.77 1.30 1.91
C SER A 107 -14.28 0.17 1.00
N HIS A 108 -14.25 -1.10 1.44
CA HIS A 108 -14.59 -2.28 0.64
C HIS A 108 -15.74 -3.10 1.21
N LYS A 109 -16.72 -2.47 1.87
CA LYS A 109 -17.90 -3.15 2.47
C LYS A 109 -18.63 -4.13 1.53
N THR A 110 -18.65 -3.83 0.23
CA THR A 110 -19.31 -4.68 -0.79
C THR A 110 -18.57 -6.00 -1.09
N TRP A 111 -17.41 -6.21 -0.47
CA TRP A 111 -16.62 -7.44 -0.55
C TRP A 111 -16.77 -8.22 0.73
N GLY A 112 -16.90 -9.54 0.61
CA GLY A 112 -16.93 -10.40 1.77
C GLY A 112 -15.54 -10.66 2.34
N LYS A 113 -15.53 -11.10 3.60
CA LYS A 113 -14.33 -11.30 4.40
C LYS A 113 -13.20 -12.03 3.67
N LYS A 114 -13.49 -13.14 2.97
CA LYS A 114 -12.44 -13.93 2.28
C LYS A 114 -11.72 -13.13 1.20
N LYS A 115 -12.45 -12.27 0.49
CA LYS A 115 -11.86 -11.44 -0.54
C LYS A 115 -11.02 -10.33 0.08
N ILE A 116 -11.50 -9.70 1.13
CA ILE A 116 -10.74 -8.67 1.84
C ILE A 116 -9.45 -9.26 2.42
N GLU A 117 -9.52 -10.40 3.10
CA GLU A 117 -8.37 -11.11 3.66
C GLU A 117 -7.33 -11.43 2.59
N TYR A 118 -7.76 -11.97 1.45
CA TYR A 118 -6.87 -12.23 0.32
C TYR A 118 -6.19 -10.95 -0.21
N GLN A 119 -6.94 -9.85 -0.35
CA GLN A 119 -6.40 -8.59 -0.85
C GLN A 119 -5.42 -7.94 0.12
N LEU A 120 -5.69 -7.99 1.43
CA LEU A 120 -4.76 -7.55 2.47
C LEU A 120 -3.50 -8.41 2.48
N ALA A 121 -3.64 -9.73 2.33
CA ALA A 121 -2.50 -10.64 2.23
C ALA A 121 -1.60 -10.34 1.01
N LEU A 122 -2.18 -9.96 -0.14
CA LEU A 122 -1.44 -9.48 -1.31
C LEU A 122 -0.74 -8.13 -1.09
N LYS A 123 -1.11 -7.40 -0.03
CA LYS A 123 -0.48 -6.15 0.42
C LYS A 123 0.49 -6.37 1.59
N GLY A 124 0.80 -7.64 1.91
CA GLY A 124 1.74 -7.99 2.98
C GLY A 124 1.11 -7.99 4.36
N ILE A 125 -0.18 -7.67 4.47
CA ILE A 125 -0.88 -7.52 5.73
C ILE A 125 -1.54 -8.85 6.10
N LYS A 126 -0.96 -9.54 7.08
CA LYS A 126 -1.40 -10.85 7.58
C LYS A 126 -1.31 -10.87 9.10
N GLY A 127 -2.14 -11.66 9.76
CA GLY A 127 -2.03 -11.86 11.21
C GLY A 127 -3.36 -12.16 11.90
N SER A 128 -3.30 -12.37 13.21
CA SER A 128 -4.48 -12.48 14.07
C SER A 128 -5.24 -11.15 14.14
N ALA A 129 -4.54 -10.02 14.32
CA ALA A 129 -5.15 -8.69 14.45
C ALA A 129 -6.05 -8.31 13.24
N VAL A 130 -5.64 -8.68 12.02
CA VAL A 130 -6.44 -8.44 10.81
C VAL A 130 -7.67 -9.33 10.77
N ARG A 131 -7.55 -10.58 11.24
CA ARG A 131 -8.69 -11.51 11.33
C ARG A 131 -9.69 -11.07 12.40
N GLU A 132 -9.22 -10.48 13.49
CA GLU A 132 -10.04 -9.85 14.53
C GLU A 132 -10.82 -8.66 13.96
N LEU A 133 -10.14 -7.71 13.29
CA LEU A 133 -10.78 -6.58 12.59
C LEU A 133 -11.89 -7.01 11.60
N LEU A 134 -11.68 -8.13 10.91
CA LEU A 134 -12.66 -8.70 9.98
C LEU A 134 -13.85 -9.38 10.70
N ASN A 135 -13.61 -9.98 11.87
CA ASN A 135 -14.66 -10.65 12.66
C ASN A 135 -15.58 -9.63 13.36
N GLU A 136 -15.04 -8.52 13.83
CA GLU A 136 -15.80 -7.44 14.47
C GLU A 136 -16.86 -6.81 13.55
N ASN A 137 -16.75 -7.01 12.24
CA ASN A 137 -17.66 -6.45 11.22
C ASN A 137 -18.76 -7.42 10.74
N THR A 138 -19.03 -8.52 11.44
CA THR A 138 -19.98 -9.55 10.97
C THR A 138 -21.40 -9.01 10.75
N ASP A 139 -21.90 -8.14 11.64
CA ASP A 139 -23.25 -7.55 11.50
C ASP A 139 -23.36 -6.59 10.30
N SER A 140 -22.27 -5.87 10.02
CA SER A 140 -22.13 -5.04 8.82
C SER A 140 -22.18 -5.88 7.54
N GLU A 141 -21.57 -7.08 7.57
CA GLU A 141 -21.54 -8.02 6.44
C GLU A 141 -22.96 -8.49 6.07
N ILE A 142 -23.79 -8.84 7.06
CA ILE A 142 -25.17 -9.28 6.85
C ILE A 142 -26.00 -8.18 6.18
N CYS A 143 -25.94 -6.95 6.70
CA CYS A 143 -26.68 -5.82 6.13
C CYS A 143 -26.29 -5.55 4.67
N GLU A 144 -25.00 -5.65 4.34
CA GLU A 144 -24.53 -5.44 2.98
C GLU A 144 -24.94 -6.59 2.04
N ILE A 145 -24.92 -7.84 2.51
CA ILE A 145 -25.44 -8.99 1.75
C ILE A 145 -26.91 -8.77 1.40
N GLN A 146 -27.74 -8.31 2.35
CA GLN A 146 -29.17 -8.05 2.13
C GLN A 146 -29.38 -6.95 1.07
N LYS A 147 -28.67 -5.82 1.17
CA LYS A 147 -28.72 -4.75 0.16
C LYS A 147 -28.34 -5.23 -1.25
N LEU A 148 -27.28 -6.04 -1.34
CA LEU A 148 -26.85 -6.62 -2.61
C LEU A 148 -27.87 -7.63 -3.13
N TRP A 149 -28.51 -8.39 -2.24
CA TRP A 149 -29.54 -9.37 -2.56
C TRP A 149 -30.78 -8.74 -3.17
N GLU A 150 -31.26 -7.65 -2.57
CA GLU A 150 -32.40 -6.85 -3.05
C GLU A 150 -32.09 -6.20 -4.40
N ARG A 151 -30.90 -5.60 -4.56
CA ARG A 151 -30.46 -4.99 -5.83
C ARG A 151 -30.43 -5.99 -6.98
N MET A 152 -30.25 -7.28 -6.69
CA MET A 152 -30.27 -8.34 -7.70
C MET A 152 -31.69 -8.72 -8.18
N GLY A 153 -32.75 -8.19 -7.56
CA GLY A 153 -34.15 -8.33 -8.01
C GLY A 153 -34.61 -9.78 -8.09
N SER A 154 -35.30 -10.14 -9.17
CA SER A 154 -35.87 -11.47 -9.40
C SER A 154 -34.88 -12.52 -9.93
N LYS A 155 -33.56 -12.28 -9.81
CA LYS A 155 -32.56 -13.30 -10.17
C LYS A 155 -32.78 -14.57 -9.36
N GLU A 156 -32.58 -15.70 -10.01
CA GLU A 156 -32.60 -17.02 -9.39
C GLU A 156 -31.69 -17.08 -8.16
N TYR A 157 -32.18 -17.70 -7.08
CA TYR A 157 -31.48 -17.85 -5.80
C TYR A 157 -30.03 -18.29 -5.98
N ARG A 158 -29.81 -19.36 -6.76
CA ARG A 158 -28.47 -19.91 -7.03
C ARG A 158 -27.52 -18.86 -7.63
N LYS A 159 -28.00 -18.07 -8.60
CA LYS A 159 -27.20 -17.02 -9.25
C LYS A 159 -26.87 -15.88 -8.30
N LYS A 160 -27.78 -15.55 -7.38
CA LYS A 160 -27.52 -14.55 -6.33
C LYS A 160 -26.44 -15.02 -5.37
N VAL A 161 -26.54 -16.26 -4.89
CA VAL A 161 -25.53 -16.87 -4.01
C VAL A 161 -24.17 -16.92 -4.70
N GLU A 162 -24.08 -17.41 -5.94
CA GLU A 162 -22.82 -17.45 -6.70
C GLU A 162 -22.21 -16.05 -6.93
N SER A 163 -23.04 -15.03 -7.12
CA SER A 163 -22.59 -13.62 -7.21
C SER A 163 -21.94 -13.15 -5.91
N LEU A 164 -22.56 -13.44 -4.76
CA LEU A 164 -22.05 -13.06 -3.44
C LEU A 164 -20.80 -13.86 -3.06
N MET A 165 -20.74 -15.15 -3.39
CA MET A 165 -19.54 -15.96 -3.17
C MET A 165 -18.35 -15.44 -3.99
N ARG A 166 -18.56 -15.00 -5.24
CA ARG A 166 -17.50 -14.34 -6.04
C ARG A 166 -17.06 -12.99 -5.46
N LYS A 167 -17.90 -12.34 -4.66
CA LYS A 167 -17.54 -11.16 -3.88
C LYS A 167 -16.79 -11.49 -2.59
N GLY A 168 -16.68 -12.77 -2.21
CA GLY A 168 -15.92 -13.25 -1.06
C GLY A 168 -16.76 -13.49 0.20
N PHE A 169 -18.09 -13.41 0.11
CA PHE A 169 -18.98 -13.70 1.24
C PHE A 169 -19.03 -15.22 1.47
N GLU A 170 -19.02 -15.65 2.73
CA GLU A 170 -19.15 -17.06 3.05
C GLU A 170 -20.59 -17.54 2.88
N TYR A 171 -20.75 -18.77 2.38
CA TYR A 171 -22.09 -19.35 2.17
C TYR A 171 -22.93 -19.37 3.45
N GLY A 172 -22.32 -19.66 4.60
CA GLY A 172 -23.00 -19.64 5.89
C GLY A 172 -23.57 -18.26 6.24
N THR A 173 -22.80 -17.18 6.03
CA THR A 173 -23.27 -15.80 6.24
C THR A 173 -24.34 -15.42 5.23
N ILE A 174 -24.17 -15.79 3.95
CA ILE A 174 -25.19 -15.53 2.91
C ILE A 174 -26.52 -16.17 3.31
N LYS A 175 -26.50 -17.46 3.70
CA LYS A 175 -27.70 -18.20 4.11
C LYS A 175 -28.39 -17.50 5.28
N LYS A 176 -27.65 -17.18 6.35
CA LYS A 176 -28.19 -16.46 7.51
C LYS A 176 -28.79 -15.10 7.14
N ALA A 177 -28.17 -14.36 6.23
CA ALA A 177 -28.62 -13.03 5.85
C ALA A 177 -29.95 -13.05 5.06
N VAL A 178 -30.18 -14.09 4.26
CA VAL A 178 -31.39 -14.23 3.43
C VAL A 178 -32.51 -14.99 4.13
N GLU A 179 -32.21 -15.76 5.18
CA GLU A 179 -33.20 -16.51 5.97
C GLU A 179 -34.27 -15.60 6.61
N ASN A 180 -33.95 -14.32 6.82
CA ASN A 180 -34.89 -13.30 7.34
C ASN A 180 -35.55 -12.43 6.25
N LEU A 181 -35.27 -12.68 4.97
CA LEU A 181 -35.80 -11.91 3.83
C LEU A 181 -36.85 -12.67 3.01
N GLU A 182 -36.98 -13.98 3.25
CA GLU A 182 -38.06 -14.84 2.75
C GLU A 182 -39.17 -14.96 3.79
#